data_AF-A0A7J9CWP6-F1
#
_entry.id   AF-A0A7J9CWP6-F1
#
_cell.length_a   1.000
_cell.length_b   1.000
_cell.length_c   1.000
_cell.angle_alpha   90.00
_cell.angle_beta   90.00
_cell.angle_gamma   90.00
#
_symmetry.space_group_name_H-M   'P 1'
#
loop_
_entity.id
_entity.type
_entity.pdbx_description
1 polymer ?
#
loop_
_entity_poly.entity_id
_entity_poly.type
_entity_poly.pdbx_seq_one_letter_code
_entity_poly.pdbx_strand_id
1 'polypeptide(L)'
;MVDEIWQELAKAKYMLWEHASSKRSWELQSLKEACETALREKHFLDDSQPEGFLDEAGISHMKQLEVLRQVFRKAGEADIPCEVPDYLCCKITLDIFCDPVITPSGVTYERAVILDHLQKVIC
;
A
#
# COMPACT_ATOMS: atom_id res chain seq x y z
N MET A 1 -10.77 29.19 -3.12
CA MET A 1 -10.84 29.34 -1.63
C MET A 1 -11.16 28.04 -0.89
N VAL A 2 -12.32 27.38 -1.08
CA VAL A 2 -12.59 26.08 -0.39
C VAL A 2 -11.70 24.95 -0.94
N ASP A 3 -11.51 24.90 -2.26
CA ASP A 3 -10.64 23.91 -2.91
C ASP A 3 -9.17 24.08 -2.54
N GLU A 4 -8.70 25.31 -2.40
CA GLU A 4 -7.33 25.62 -1.96
C GLU A 4 -7.07 25.13 -0.53
N ILE A 5 -8.02 25.33 0.40
CA ILE A 5 -7.90 24.83 1.78
C ILE A 5 -7.83 23.30 1.78
N TRP A 6 -8.67 22.64 0.99
CA TRP A 6 -8.68 21.19 0.87
C TRP A 6 -7.36 20.65 0.29
N GLN A 7 -6.84 21.27 -0.76
CA GLN A 7 -5.57 20.89 -1.37
C GLN A 7 -4.40 21.01 -0.39
N GLU A 8 -4.32 22.12 0.35
CA GLU A 8 -3.26 22.31 1.35
C GLU A 8 -3.40 21.33 2.52
N LEU A 9 -4.62 21.05 2.98
CA LEU A 9 -4.86 20.03 4.00
C LEU A 9 -4.46 18.62 3.51
N ALA A 10 -4.80 18.27 2.27
CA ALA A 10 -4.44 16.98 1.68
C ALA A 10 -2.91 16.82 1.57
N LYS A 11 -2.21 17.85 1.09
CA LYS A 11 -0.73 17.88 1.06
C LYS A 11 -0.13 17.70 2.45
N ALA A 12 -0.63 18.42 3.44
CA ALA A 12 -0.13 18.32 4.82
C ALA A 12 -0.34 16.90 5.39
N LYS A 13 -1.52 16.31 5.19
CA LYS A 13 -1.81 14.92 5.60
C LYS A 13 -0.90 13.92 4.88
N TYR A 14 -0.67 14.11 3.59
CA TYR A 14 0.24 13.25 2.82
C TYR A 14 1.66 13.30 3.36
N MET A 15 2.21 14.50 3.63
CA MET A 15 3.56 14.64 4.21
C MET A 15 3.69 13.96 5.58
N LEU A 16 2.67 14.08 6.44
CA LEU A 16 2.65 13.38 7.73
C LEU A 16 2.64 11.86 7.56
N TRP A 17 1.83 11.37 6.63
CA TRP A 17 1.79 9.95 6.29
C TRP A 17 3.13 9.47 5.72
N GLU A 18 3.76 10.22 4.80
CA GLU A 18 5.03 9.87 4.16
C GLU A 18 6.16 9.76 5.19
N HIS A 19 6.24 10.71 6.12
CA HIS A 19 7.19 10.66 7.22
C HIS A 19 6.97 9.43 8.12
N ALA A 20 5.72 9.17 8.51
CA ALA A 20 5.39 8.03 9.36
C ALA A 20 5.60 6.68 8.64
N SER A 21 5.26 6.60 7.35
CA SER A 21 5.44 5.43 6.48
C SER A 21 6.91 5.13 6.26
N SER A 22 7.73 6.14 5.97
CA SER A 22 9.17 5.98 5.81
C SER A 22 9.82 5.40 7.07
N LYS A 23 9.43 5.90 8.25
CA LYS A 23 9.90 5.37 9.53
C LYS A 23 9.49 3.90 9.73
N ARG A 24 8.22 3.56 9.50
CA ARG A 24 7.73 2.17 9.61
C ARG A 24 8.46 1.24 8.63
N SER A 25 8.63 1.65 7.39
CA SER A 25 9.32 0.87 6.35
C SER A 25 10.77 0.60 6.76
N TRP A 26 11.46 1.59 7.31
CA TRP A 26 12.82 1.43 7.80
C TRP A 26 12.90 0.46 8.99
N GLU A 27 12.03 0.62 9.99
CA GLU A 27 11.95 -0.27 11.16
C GLU A 27 11.63 -1.71 10.72
N LEU A 28 10.69 -1.90 9.80
CA LEU A 28 10.28 -3.18 9.28
C LEU A 28 11.40 -3.88 8.50
N GLN A 29 12.14 -3.14 7.67
CA GLN A 29 13.26 -3.66 6.92
C GLN A 29 14.44 -4.04 7.83
N SER A 30 14.76 -3.19 8.81
CA SER A 30 15.81 -3.48 9.80
C SER A 30 15.48 -4.76 10.60
N LEU A 31 14.23 -4.89 11.05
CA LEU A 31 13.78 -6.07 11.79
C LEU A 31 13.79 -7.33 10.90
N LYS A 32 13.38 -7.23 9.64
CA LYS A 32 13.43 -8.33 8.67
C LYS A 32 14.86 -8.85 8.50
N GLU A 33 15.84 -7.98 8.32
CA GLU A 33 17.24 -8.35 8.18
C GLU A 33 17.80 -9.03 9.44
N ALA A 34 17.46 -8.50 10.61
CA ALA A 34 17.82 -9.11 11.89
C ALA A 34 17.22 -10.52 12.04
N CYS A 35 15.93 -10.70 11.70
CA CYS A 35 15.27 -12.00 11.75
C CYS A 35 15.85 -12.99 10.73
N GLU A 36 16.13 -12.57 9.49
CA GLU A 36 16.77 -13.44 8.48
C GLU A 36 18.16 -13.88 8.94
N THR A 37 18.93 -12.97 9.54
CA THR A 37 20.27 -13.27 10.05
C THR A 37 20.21 -14.27 11.21
N ALA A 38 19.37 -14.01 12.21
CA ALA A 38 19.18 -14.93 13.35
C ALA A 38 18.69 -16.32 12.91
N LEU A 39 17.82 -16.40 11.90
CA LEU A 39 17.33 -17.67 11.38
C LEU A 39 18.41 -18.46 10.62
N ARG A 40 19.34 -17.77 9.93
CA ARG A 40 20.50 -18.40 9.27
C ARG A 40 21.53 -18.89 10.28
N GLU A 41 21.83 -18.09 11.30
CA GLU A 41 22.75 -18.47 12.38
C GLU A 41 22.24 -19.70 13.16
N LYS A 42 20.93 -19.75 13.46
CA LYS A 42 20.30 -20.92 14.08
C LYS A 42 20.51 -22.20 13.27
N HIS A 43 20.34 -22.13 11.95
CA HIS A 43 20.56 -23.29 11.07
C HIS A 43 22.02 -23.76 11.10
N PHE A 44 22.96 -22.81 11.06
CA PHE A 44 24.39 -23.13 11.11
C PHE A 44 24.77 -23.84 12.42
N LEU A 45 24.13 -23.49 13.55
CA LEU A 45 24.32 -24.18 14.82
C LEU A 45 23.69 -25.58 14.86
N ASP A 46 22.55 -25.78 14.19
CA ASP A 46 21.84 -27.07 14.11
C ASP A 46 22.60 -28.10 13.23
N ASP A 47 23.23 -27.64 12.15
CA ASP A 47 24.07 -28.45 11.23
C ASP A 47 25.37 -28.98 11.87
N SER A 48 25.73 -28.51 13.06
CA SER A 48 26.93 -28.97 13.78
C SER A 48 26.76 -30.31 14.51
N GLN A 49 25.55 -30.90 14.49
CA GLN A 49 25.28 -32.27 14.96
C GLN A 49 25.37 -33.28 13.80
N PRO A 50 26.13 -34.39 13.94
CA PRO A 50 26.27 -35.36 12.86
C PRO A 50 25.11 -36.35 12.89
N GLU A 51 24.20 -36.34 11.91
CA GLU A 51 23.47 -37.55 11.44
C GLU A 51 22.53 -37.29 10.24
N GLY A 52 22.98 -37.73 9.05
CA GLY A 52 22.18 -38.57 8.14
C GLY A 52 21.04 -38.00 7.28
N PHE A 53 20.44 -36.84 7.58
CA PHE A 53 19.26 -36.31 6.85
C PHE A 53 19.51 -34.89 6.28
N LEU A 54 20.52 -34.74 5.42
CA LEU A 54 20.91 -33.43 4.87
C LEU A 54 19.83 -32.76 3.98
N ASP A 55 18.84 -33.49 3.47
CA ASP A 55 17.90 -32.97 2.47
C ASP A 55 16.63 -32.35 3.10
N GLU A 56 16.10 -32.97 4.16
CA GLU A 56 14.81 -32.56 4.75
C GLU A 56 14.94 -31.32 5.65
N ALA A 57 16.05 -31.19 6.37
CA ALA A 57 16.36 -30.03 7.21
C ALA A 57 16.61 -28.75 6.40
N GLY A 58 17.36 -28.85 5.29
CA GLY A 58 17.60 -27.73 4.37
C GLY A 58 16.32 -27.24 3.70
N ILE A 59 15.45 -28.17 3.25
CA ILE A 59 14.14 -27.84 2.67
C ILE A 59 13.25 -27.13 3.71
N SER A 60 13.26 -27.61 4.97
CA SER A 60 12.51 -27.00 6.07
C SER A 60 12.96 -25.56 6.36
N HIS A 61 14.27 -25.30 6.35
CA HIS A 61 14.85 -23.97 6.59
C HIS A 61 14.51 -22.96 5.49
N MET A 62 14.66 -23.37 4.22
CA MET A 62 14.30 -22.51 3.09
C MET A 62 12.82 -22.10 3.15
N LYS A 63 11.94 -23.03 3.54
CA LYS A 63 10.52 -22.75 3.75
C LYS A 63 10.27 -21.76 4.88
N GLN A 64 11.00 -21.86 6.00
CA GLN A 64 10.90 -20.90 7.11
C GLN A 64 11.33 -19.49 6.69
N LEU A 65 12.42 -19.36 5.91
CA LEU A 65 12.86 -18.08 5.36
C LEU A 65 11.83 -17.47 4.40
N GLU A 66 11.19 -18.30 3.57
CA GLU A 66 10.13 -17.83 2.67
C GLU A 66 8.91 -17.33 3.44
N VAL A 67 8.46 -18.07 4.46
CA VAL A 67 7.36 -17.65 5.33
C VAL A 67 7.70 -16.34 6.05
N LEU A 68 8.91 -16.20 6.58
CA LEU A 68 9.39 -14.98 7.22
C LEU A 68 9.28 -13.79 6.24
N ARG A 69 9.81 -13.95 5.02
CA ARG A 69 9.74 -12.92 3.98
C ARG A 69 8.31 -12.56 3.62
N GLN A 70 7.41 -13.55 3.56
CA GLN A 70 6.00 -13.32 3.27
C GLN A 70 5.31 -12.51 4.38
N VAL A 71 5.62 -12.78 5.66
CA VAL A 71 5.08 -12.01 6.79
C VAL A 71 5.49 -10.54 6.69
N PHE A 72 6.78 -10.27 6.48
CA PHE A 72 7.27 -8.89 6.35
C PHE A 72 6.74 -8.20 5.09
N ARG A 73 6.58 -8.92 3.97
CA ARG A 73 5.94 -8.39 2.77
C ARG A 73 4.51 -7.94 3.08
N LYS A 74 3.68 -8.82 3.67
CA LYS A 74 2.30 -8.51 4.03
C LYS A 74 2.19 -7.34 5.01
N ALA A 75 3.09 -7.27 5.98
CA ALA A 75 3.11 -6.17 6.94
C ALA A 75 3.43 -4.81 6.28
N GLY A 76 4.25 -4.80 5.22
CA GLY A 76 4.61 -3.59 4.48
C GLY A 76 3.64 -3.18 3.37
N GLU A 77 2.70 -4.04 2.98
CA GLU A 77 1.80 -3.80 1.83
C GLU A 77 0.99 -2.49 1.97
N ALA A 78 0.56 -2.13 3.18
CA ALA A 78 -0.22 -0.92 3.44
C ALA A 78 0.57 0.40 3.28
N ASP A 79 1.90 0.33 3.32
CA ASP A 79 2.78 1.49 3.19
C ASP A 79 3.28 1.70 1.75
N ILE A 80 2.87 0.83 0.81
CA ILE A 80 3.18 0.96 -0.62
C ILE A 80 2.24 2.01 -1.23
N PRO A 81 2.78 3.11 -1.80
CA PRO A 81 1.96 4.06 -2.56
C PRO A 81 1.25 3.34 -3.69
N CYS A 82 -0.06 3.57 -3.83
CA CYS A 82 -0.86 2.99 -4.89
C CYS A 82 -1.60 4.08 -5.67
N GLU A 83 -1.95 3.74 -6.91
CA GLU A 83 -2.80 4.58 -7.73
C GLU A 83 -4.25 4.48 -7.25
N VAL A 84 -4.96 5.60 -7.38
CA VAL A 84 -6.37 5.69 -7.06
C VAL A 84 -7.17 4.90 -8.10
N PRO A 85 -8.08 4.00 -7.69
CA PRO A 85 -8.94 3.31 -8.65
C PRO A 85 -9.88 4.25 -9.42
N ASP A 86 -9.96 4.09 -10.75
CA ASP A 86 -10.76 4.93 -11.68
C ASP A 86 -12.25 5.04 -11.37
N TYR A 87 -12.82 4.08 -10.63
CA TYR A 87 -14.23 4.12 -10.21
C TYR A 87 -14.47 5.07 -9.04
N LEU A 88 -13.41 5.53 -8.37
CA LEU A 88 -13.45 6.60 -7.36
C LEU A 88 -13.23 8.00 -7.99
N CYS A 89 -12.99 8.04 -9.31
CA CYS A 89 -12.73 9.27 -10.04
C CYS A 89 -13.94 9.70 -10.87
N CYS A 90 -14.17 11.02 -10.90
CA CYS A 90 -15.20 11.63 -11.72
C CYS A 90 -14.89 11.48 -13.21
N LYS A 91 -15.91 11.14 -14.00
CA LYS A 91 -15.76 10.91 -15.45
C LYS A 91 -15.48 12.17 -16.27
N ILE A 92 -15.63 13.36 -15.67
CA ILE A 92 -15.35 14.63 -16.32
C ILE A 92 -14.03 15.23 -15.85
N THR A 93 -13.81 15.32 -14.53
CA THR A 93 -12.56 15.92 -13.99
C THR A 93 -11.38 14.96 -13.99
N LEU A 94 -11.65 13.64 -14.02
CA LEU A 94 -10.66 12.57 -13.84
C LEU A 94 -9.98 12.59 -12.45
N ASP A 95 -10.50 13.39 -11.52
CA ASP A 95 -10.05 13.48 -10.14
C ASP A 95 -10.97 12.70 -9.18
N ILE A 96 -10.47 12.41 -7.98
CA ILE A 96 -11.23 11.79 -6.88
C ILE A 96 -12.51 12.58 -6.61
N PHE A 97 -13.63 11.89 -6.41
CA PHE A 97 -14.88 12.52 -6.03
C PHE A 97 -14.80 13.25 -4.68
N CYS A 98 -15.32 14.49 -4.65
CA CYS A 98 -15.54 15.25 -3.43
C CYS A 98 -17.04 15.31 -3.07
N ASP A 99 -17.91 15.58 -4.04
CA ASP A 99 -19.38 15.59 -3.89
C ASP A 99 -20.04 14.80 -5.04
N PRO A 100 -19.98 13.46 -4.99
CA PRO A 100 -20.49 12.59 -6.04
C PRO A 100 -22.01 12.64 -6.13
N VAL A 101 -22.53 12.80 -7.35
CA VAL A 101 -23.96 12.70 -7.70
C VAL A 101 -24.18 11.69 -8.81
N ILE A 102 -25.28 10.93 -8.70
CA ILE A 102 -25.63 9.90 -9.67
C ILE A 102 -26.76 10.36 -10.58
N THR A 103 -26.63 10.10 -11.88
CA THR A 103 -27.70 10.30 -12.86
C THR A 103 -28.67 9.12 -12.86
N PRO A 104 -29.89 9.27 -13.42
CA PRO A 104 -30.81 8.14 -13.60
C PRO A 104 -30.24 7.00 -14.46
N SER A 105 -29.25 7.27 -15.31
CA SER A 105 -28.51 6.27 -16.08
C SER A 105 -27.47 5.49 -15.27
N GLY A 106 -27.30 5.81 -13.98
CA GLY A 106 -26.38 5.13 -13.07
C GLY A 106 -24.93 5.63 -13.15
N VAL A 107 -24.66 6.76 -13.82
CA VAL A 107 -23.30 7.30 -13.93
C VAL A 107 -23.07 8.37 -12.85
N THR A 108 -21.93 8.30 -12.18
CA THR A 108 -21.58 9.23 -11.09
C THR A 108 -20.64 10.33 -11.59
N TYR A 109 -20.93 11.57 -11.19
CA TYR A 109 -20.17 12.77 -11.54
C TYR A 109 -19.94 13.65 -10.31
N GLU A 110 -19.01 14.59 -10.40
CA GLU A 110 -18.87 15.67 -9.43
C GLU A 110 -20.01 16.70 -9.64
N ARG A 111 -20.71 17.09 -8.57
CA ARG A 111 -21.97 17.87 -8.67
C ARG A 111 -21.79 19.16 -9.44
N ALA A 112 -20.80 19.96 -9.05
CA ALA A 112 -20.55 21.27 -9.67
C ALA A 112 -20.25 21.12 -11.16
N VAL A 113 -19.53 20.05 -11.51
CA VAL A 113 -19.02 19.81 -12.87
C VAL A 113 -20.11 19.31 -13.80
N ILE A 114 -20.98 18.39 -13.35
CA ILE A 114 -22.09 17.93 -14.19
C ILE A 114 -23.12 19.03 -14.42
N LEU A 115 -23.38 19.88 -13.41
CA LEU A 115 -24.30 21.02 -13.57
C LEU A 115 -23.77 22.04 -14.57
N ASP A 116 -22.49 22.40 -14.49
CA ASP A 116 -21.82 23.28 -15.45
C ASP A 116 -21.80 22.68 -16.87
N HIS A 117 -21.51 21.37 -17.00
CA HIS A 117 -21.54 20.67 -18.28
C HIS A 117 -22.93 20.72 -18.93
N LEU A 118 -23.98 20.42 -18.16
CA LEU A 118 -25.36 20.46 -18.66
C LEU A 118 -25.77 21.87 -19.09
N GLN A 119 -25.35 22.91 -18.36
CA GLN A 119 -25.62 24.30 -18.72
C GLN A 119 -24.93 24.73 -20.02
N LYS A 120 -23.74 24.20 -20.33
CA LYS A 120 -22.97 24.57 -21.54
C LYS A 120 -23.34 23.78 -22.79
N VAL A 121 -23.88 22.57 -22.63
CA VAL A 121 -24.11 21.64 -23.74
C VAL A 121 -25.59 21.54 -24.13
N ILE A 122 -26.52 21.78 -23.19
CA ILE A 122 -27.95 21.60 -23.42
C ILE A 122 -28.69 22.95 -23.62
N CYS A 123 -28.09 24.08 -23.21
CA CYS A 123 -28.64 25.42 -23.43
C CYS A 123 -27.88 26.16 -24.53
#